data_AF-A0A923B4Y2-F1
#
_entry.id   AF-A0A923B4Y2-F1
#
_cell.length_a   1.000
_cell.length_b   1.000
_cell.length_c   1.000
_cell.angle_alpha   90.00
_cell.angle_beta   90.00
_cell.angle_gamma   90.00
#
_symmetry.space_group_name_H-M   'P 1'
#
loop_
_entity.id
_entity.type
_entity.pdbx_description
1 polymer ?
#
loop_
_entity_poly.entity_id
_entity_poly.type
_entity_poly.pdbx_seq_one_letter_code
_entity_poly.pdbx_strand_id
1 'polypeptide(L)'
;MIDRILAPAPPSQSMMIYYKPRDWISPWSTDESSPTLPVDQEICSILHRGRAEEALPIIEEALGAADLNADQRQRLLFLKAIALAETFDINASLHMLDELIENDPSRWHFFFHRWQLRLLEGDEEGAQADRDAGMKLNPEQFSQSYSPSSGVF
;
A
#
# COMPACT_ATOMS: atom_id res chain seq x y z
N MET A 1 -29.74 32.63 -26.63
CA MET A 1 -29.39 33.02 -25.25
C MET A 1 -28.49 31.91 -24.69
N ILE A 2 -27.25 32.24 -24.31
CA ILE A 2 -26.81 32.31 -22.90
C ILE A 2 -26.81 30.89 -22.30
N ASP A 3 -25.74 30.26 -21.82
CA ASP A 3 -24.34 30.62 -21.63
C ASP A 3 -23.56 29.32 -21.77
N ARG A 4 -22.35 29.42 -22.32
CA ARG A 4 -21.35 28.37 -22.26
C ARG A 4 -21.01 28.22 -20.79
N ILE A 5 -21.60 27.23 -20.11
CA ILE A 5 -21.24 26.89 -18.73
C ILE A 5 -19.75 26.55 -18.77
N LEU A 6 -18.95 27.51 -18.34
CA LEU A 6 -17.54 27.33 -18.06
C LEU A 6 -17.49 26.13 -17.09
N ALA A 7 -16.82 25.05 -17.49
CA ALA A 7 -16.46 24.03 -16.53
C ALA A 7 -15.78 24.76 -15.34
N PRO A 8 -16.11 24.42 -14.09
CA PRO A 8 -15.42 25.01 -12.95
C PRO A 8 -13.93 24.82 -13.18
N ALA A 9 -13.15 25.90 -13.05
CA ALA A 9 -11.71 25.83 -13.13
C ALA A 9 -11.23 24.69 -12.21
N PRO A 10 -10.25 23.86 -12.63
CA PRO A 10 -9.71 22.83 -11.76
C PRO A 10 -9.28 23.50 -10.46
N PRO A 11 -9.58 22.92 -9.28
CA PRO A 11 -9.24 23.54 -8.02
C PRO A 11 -7.76 23.89 -8.02
N SER A 12 -7.47 25.18 -7.94
CA SER A 12 -6.11 25.71 -7.83
C SER A 12 -5.62 25.45 -6.40
N GLN A 13 -5.05 24.28 -6.15
CA GLN A 13 -4.06 23.95 -5.11
C GLN A 13 -3.95 22.42 -5.01
N SER A 14 -2.77 21.88 -5.29
CA SER A 14 -2.43 20.48 -5.02
C SER A 14 -2.59 20.20 -3.52
N MET A 15 -3.71 19.62 -3.11
CA MET A 15 -3.94 19.24 -1.72
C MET A 15 -2.99 18.09 -1.36
N MET A 16 -2.16 18.29 -0.33
CA MET A 16 -1.23 17.28 0.15
C MET A 16 -2.00 16.16 0.84
N ILE A 17 -1.80 14.92 0.39
CA ILE A 17 -2.43 13.73 0.96
C ILE A 17 -1.46 13.13 1.97
N TYR A 18 -1.90 12.96 3.21
CA TYR A 18 -1.11 12.27 4.23
C TYR A 18 -1.22 10.77 4.04
N TYR A 19 -0.09 10.12 3.78
CA TYR A 19 -0.03 8.68 3.61
C TYR A 19 -0.16 7.98 4.97
N LYS A 20 -1.12 7.06 5.04
CA LYS A 20 -1.28 6.05 6.08
C LYS A 20 -1.34 4.69 5.41
N PRO A 21 -0.42 3.75 5.70
CA PRO A 21 -0.38 2.45 5.03
C PRO A 21 -1.74 1.76 4.92
N ARG A 22 -2.54 1.77 6.00
CA ARG A 22 -3.86 1.09 6.04
C ARG A 22 -4.92 1.68 5.10
N ASP A 23 -4.77 2.93 4.66
CA ASP A 23 -5.73 3.58 3.75
C ASP A 23 -5.53 3.12 2.29
N TRP A 24 -4.42 2.43 2.03
CA TRP A 24 -3.98 1.99 0.70
C TRP A 24 -3.89 0.46 0.58
N ILE A 25 -4.69 -0.26 1.38
CA ILE A 25 -4.84 -1.71 1.23
C ILE A 25 -5.67 -1.99 -0.04
N SER A 26 -5.03 -2.58 -1.05
CA SER A 26 -5.69 -2.89 -2.32
C SER A 26 -6.61 -4.11 -2.21
N PRO A 27 -7.76 -4.14 -2.92
CA PRO A 27 -8.46 -5.40 -3.15
C PRO A 27 -7.61 -6.30 -4.05
N TRP A 28 -7.23 -7.46 -3.52
CA TRP A 28 -6.14 -8.28 -4.05
C TRP A 28 -6.35 -8.96 -5.40
N SER A 29 -7.57 -8.93 -5.95
CA SER A 29 -7.83 -9.12 -7.38
C SER A 29 -9.31 -8.85 -7.62
N THR A 30 -9.67 -8.49 -8.85
CA THR A 30 -11.06 -8.62 -9.35
C THR A 30 -11.28 -9.98 -10.00
N ASP A 31 -10.32 -10.90 -9.88
CA ASP A 31 -10.39 -12.23 -10.48
C ASP A 31 -11.17 -13.14 -9.54
N GLU A 32 -12.42 -13.45 -9.93
CA GLU A 32 -13.29 -14.37 -9.20
C GLU A 32 -12.66 -15.77 -8.99
N SER A 33 -11.65 -16.11 -9.78
CA SER A 33 -10.92 -17.39 -9.72
C SER A 33 -9.95 -17.48 -8.53
N SER A 34 -9.58 -16.35 -7.91
CA SER A 34 -8.74 -16.31 -6.71
C SER A 34 -9.49 -15.62 -5.56
N PRO A 35 -10.44 -16.31 -4.92
CA PRO A 35 -11.29 -15.71 -3.90
C PRO A 35 -10.49 -15.20 -2.71
N THR A 36 -10.88 -14.02 -2.21
CA THR A 36 -10.40 -13.47 -0.95
C THR A 36 -10.68 -14.45 0.18
N LEU A 37 -9.66 -14.79 0.96
CA LEU A 37 -9.85 -15.71 2.08
C LEU A 37 -10.63 -15.00 3.21
N PRO A 38 -11.43 -15.72 4.03
CA PRO A 38 -12.05 -15.13 5.21
C PRO A 38 -11.03 -14.46 6.15
N VAL A 39 -9.84 -15.06 6.27
CA VAL A 39 -8.75 -14.50 7.08
C VAL A 39 -8.24 -13.16 6.52
N ASP A 40 -8.21 -12.99 5.18
CA ASP A 40 -7.83 -11.72 4.56
C ASP A 40 -8.83 -10.61 4.97
N GLN A 41 -10.12 -10.92 5.01
CA GLN A 41 -11.17 -9.96 5.41
C GLN A 41 -11.05 -9.56 6.88
N GLU A 42 -10.75 -10.54 7.75
CA GLU A 42 -10.50 -10.30 9.16
C GLU A 42 -9.28 -9.39 9.36
N ILE A 43 -8.15 -9.71 8.72
CA ILE A 43 -6.93 -8.91 8.77
C ILE A 43 -7.18 -7.49 8.28
N CYS A 44 -7.80 -7.31 7.11
CA CYS A 44 -8.12 -5.98 6.58
C CYS A 44 -9.02 -5.18 7.52
N SER A 45 -10.03 -5.82 8.12
CA SER A 45 -10.92 -5.18 9.11
C SER A 45 -10.16 -4.70 10.35
N ILE A 46 -9.22 -5.49 10.85
CA ILE A 46 -8.36 -5.12 11.98
C ILE A 46 -7.43 -3.95 11.60
N LEU A 47 -6.79 -4.02 10.42
CA LEU A 47 -5.88 -2.99 9.92
C LEU A 47 -6.58 -1.65 9.71
N HIS A 48 -7.76 -1.62 9.08
CA HIS A 48 -8.51 -0.36 8.90
C HIS A 48 -8.88 0.31 10.23
N ARG A 49 -9.02 -0.46 11.31
CA ARG A 49 -9.25 0.06 12.67
C ARG A 49 -7.96 0.56 13.36
N GLY A 50 -6.80 0.45 12.71
CA GLY A 50 -5.50 0.86 13.25
C GLY A 50 -4.92 -0.09 14.27
N ARG A 51 -5.39 -1.34 14.32
CA ARG A 51 -5.00 -2.33 15.33
C ARG A 51 -3.96 -3.29 14.77
N ALA A 52 -2.91 -2.75 14.16
CA ALA A 52 -1.91 -3.51 13.43
C ALA A 52 -1.19 -4.57 14.29
N GLU A 53 -0.96 -4.27 15.57
CA GLU A 53 -0.41 -5.23 16.54
C GLU A 53 -1.30 -6.47 16.72
N GLU A 54 -2.63 -6.33 16.63
CA GLU A 54 -3.57 -7.47 16.68
C GLU A 54 -3.56 -8.27 15.37
N ALA A 55 -3.28 -7.63 14.23
CA ALA A 55 -3.27 -8.29 12.92
C ALA A 55 -2.02 -9.15 12.70
N LEU A 56 -0.85 -8.71 13.19
CA LEU A 56 0.42 -9.40 13.00
C LEU A 56 0.41 -10.90 13.36
N PRO A 57 0.00 -11.33 14.57
CA PRO A 57 0.00 -12.75 14.90
C PRO A 57 -0.93 -13.59 14.01
N ILE A 58 -2.07 -13.02 13.58
CA ILE A 58 -3.02 -13.69 12.67
C ILE A 58 -2.38 -13.89 11.29
N ILE A 59 -1.66 -12.88 10.80
CA ILE A 59 -0.93 -12.96 9.53
C ILE A 59 0.17 -14.01 9.59
N GLU A 60 0.93 -14.08 10.68
CA GLU A 60 2.01 -15.08 10.85
C GLU A 60 1.46 -16.50 10.93
N GLU A 61 0.37 -16.71 11.66
CA GLU A 61 -0.32 -18.00 11.70
C GLU A 61 -0.80 -18.42 10.29
N ALA A 62 -1.41 -17.48 9.56
CA ALA A 62 -1.87 -17.74 8.19
C ALA A 62 -0.71 -18.07 7.23
N LEU A 63 0.42 -17.34 7.33
CA LEU A 63 1.63 -17.58 6.53
C LEU A 63 2.28 -18.94 6.79
N GLY A 64 2.09 -19.49 7.99
CA GLY A 64 2.55 -20.81 8.42
C GLY A 64 1.70 -21.96 7.89
N ALA A 65 0.55 -21.70 7.26
CA ALA A 65 -0.30 -22.74 6.70
C ALA A 65 0.38 -23.48 5.53
N ALA A 66 0.27 -24.80 5.52
CA ALA A 66 0.96 -25.67 4.54
C ALA A 66 0.44 -25.51 3.10
N ASP A 67 -0.84 -25.13 2.94
CA ASP A 67 -1.56 -25.18 1.65
C ASP A 67 -1.67 -23.81 0.95
N LEU A 68 -0.81 -22.84 1.29
CA LEU A 68 -0.81 -21.53 0.64
C LEU A 68 -0.26 -21.62 -0.79
N ASN A 69 -1.05 -21.16 -1.77
CA ASN A 69 -0.55 -20.89 -3.11
C ASN A 69 0.23 -19.56 -3.17
N ALA A 70 0.89 -19.30 -4.29
CA ALA A 70 1.74 -18.12 -4.48
C ALA A 70 0.97 -16.81 -4.28
N ASP A 71 -0.23 -16.70 -4.86
CA ASP A 71 -1.06 -15.49 -4.75
C ASP A 71 -1.51 -15.24 -3.32
N GLN A 72 -1.96 -16.28 -2.61
CA GLN A 72 -2.35 -16.18 -1.19
C GLN A 72 -1.18 -15.75 -0.32
N ARG A 73 0.00 -16.34 -0.54
CA ARG A 73 1.22 -15.95 0.16
C ARG A 73 1.59 -14.50 -0.12
N GLN A 74 1.53 -14.06 -1.38
CA GLN A 74 1.81 -12.68 -1.77
C GLN A 74 0.86 -11.69 -1.09
N ARG A 75 -0.45 -12.00 -1.03
CA ARG A 75 -1.44 -11.19 -0.29
C ARG A 75 -1.09 -11.06 1.19
N LEU A 76 -0.81 -12.18 1.86
CA LEU A 76 -0.48 -12.18 3.29
C LEU A 76 0.81 -11.43 3.57
N LEU A 77 1.84 -11.58 2.74
CA LEU A 77 3.09 -10.82 2.85
C LEU A 77 2.86 -9.32 2.69
N PHE A 78 1.99 -8.90 1.77
CA PHE A 78 1.64 -7.49 1.69
C PHE A 78 0.90 -7.00 2.92
N LEU A 79 -0.12 -7.73 3.39
CA LEU A 79 -0.85 -7.35 4.61
C LEU A 79 0.09 -7.26 5.82
N LYS A 80 1.11 -8.13 5.88
CA LYS A 80 2.20 -8.05 6.85
C LYS A 80 3.00 -6.75 6.69
N ALA A 81 3.41 -6.40 5.48
CA ALA A 81 4.15 -5.18 5.21
C ALA A 81 3.38 -3.92 5.67
N ILE A 82 2.06 -3.89 5.44
CA ILE A 82 1.19 -2.80 5.92
C ILE A 82 1.12 -2.77 7.44
N ALA A 83 0.94 -3.92 8.09
CA ALA A 83 0.89 -4.00 9.54
C ALA A 83 2.21 -3.52 10.18
N LEU A 84 3.35 -3.95 9.64
CA LEU A 84 4.68 -3.54 10.07
C LEU A 84 4.92 -2.04 9.89
N ALA A 85 4.46 -1.47 8.76
CA ALA A 85 4.54 -0.04 8.51
C ALA A 85 3.71 0.77 9.52
N GLU A 86 2.50 0.31 9.88
CA GLU A 86 1.67 0.97 10.90
C GLU A 86 2.26 0.86 12.31
N THR A 87 3.00 -0.21 12.61
CA THR A 87 3.73 -0.37 13.89
C THR A 87 5.13 0.24 13.88
N PHE A 88 5.49 1.00 12.84
CA PHE A 88 6.82 1.62 12.66
C PHE A 88 8.00 0.64 12.60
N ASP A 89 7.76 -0.63 12.28
CA ASP A 89 8.83 -1.54 11.90
C ASP A 89 9.15 -1.36 10.41
N ILE A 90 9.70 -0.19 10.09
CA ILE A 90 9.90 0.28 8.71
C ILE A 90 10.87 -0.65 7.97
N ASN A 91 11.95 -1.08 8.61
CA ASN A 91 12.94 -1.97 8.00
C ASN A 91 12.33 -3.34 7.65
N ALA A 92 11.54 -3.93 8.55
CA ALA A 92 10.86 -5.19 8.24
C ALA A 92 9.82 -5.01 7.12
N SER A 93 9.08 -3.90 7.12
CA SER A 93 8.13 -3.58 6.05
C SER A 93 8.81 -3.44 4.68
N LEU A 94 9.93 -2.71 4.62
CA LEU A 94 10.73 -2.54 3.40
C LEU A 94 11.23 -3.90 2.86
N HIS A 95 11.73 -4.79 3.73
CA HIS A 95 12.15 -6.12 3.32
C HIS A 95 11.03 -6.94 2.68
N MET A 96 9.82 -6.92 3.26
CA MET A 96 8.67 -7.60 2.67
C MET A 96 8.29 -6.99 1.31
N LEU A 97 8.37 -5.67 1.17
CA LEU A 97 8.08 -4.99 -0.10
C LEU A 97 9.12 -5.29 -1.18
N ASP A 98 10.39 -5.48 -0.80
CA ASP A 98 11.44 -5.93 -1.71
C ASP A 98 11.12 -7.32 -2.27
N GLU A 99 10.78 -8.28 -1.41
CA GLU A 99 10.37 -9.64 -1.83
C GLU A 99 9.15 -9.62 -2.76
N LEU A 100 8.15 -8.79 -2.45
CA LEU A 100 6.94 -8.64 -3.26
C LEU A 100 7.25 -8.08 -4.66
N ILE A 101 8.15 -7.10 -4.75
CA ILE A 101 8.56 -6.47 -6.02
C ILE A 101 9.42 -7.43 -6.85
N GLU A 102 10.32 -8.18 -6.22
CA GLU A 102 11.11 -9.22 -6.90
C GLU A 102 10.20 -10.30 -7.50
N ASN A 103 9.10 -10.62 -6.82
CA ASN A 103 8.15 -11.64 -7.27
C ASN A 103 7.17 -11.13 -8.35
N ASP A 104 6.55 -9.97 -8.16
CA ASP A 104 5.61 -9.37 -9.12
C ASP A 104 5.82 -7.85 -9.22
N PRO A 105 6.71 -7.39 -10.11
CA PRO A 105 6.99 -5.96 -10.30
C PRO A 105 5.89 -5.23 -11.08
N SER A 106 4.79 -5.89 -11.46
CA SER A 106 3.67 -5.24 -12.16
C SER A 106 2.69 -4.53 -11.20
N ARG A 107 2.83 -4.77 -9.89
CA ARG A 107 1.95 -4.24 -8.85
C ARG A 107 2.43 -2.87 -8.36
N TRP A 108 1.80 -1.82 -8.87
CA TRP A 108 2.16 -0.44 -8.51
C TRP A 108 2.09 -0.15 -7.00
N HIS A 109 1.20 -0.83 -6.26
CA HIS A 109 1.03 -0.64 -4.82
C HIS A 109 2.34 -0.90 -4.06
N PHE A 110 3.12 -1.92 -4.45
CA PHE A 110 4.36 -2.25 -3.73
C PHE A 110 5.36 -1.08 -3.80
N PHE A 111 5.53 -0.50 -4.99
CA PHE A 111 6.33 0.72 -5.16
C PHE A 111 5.74 1.90 -4.41
N PHE A 112 4.42 2.04 -4.35
CA PHE A 112 3.77 3.15 -3.65
C PHE A 112 4.06 3.12 -2.15
N HIS A 113 3.93 1.95 -1.51
CA HIS A 113 4.24 1.80 -0.10
C HIS A 113 5.74 1.96 0.16
N ARG A 114 6.60 1.35 -0.65
CA ARG A 114 8.06 1.45 -0.48
C ARG A 114 8.56 2.89 -0.68
N TRP A 115 8.00 3.61 -1.64
CA TRP A 115 8.24 5.04 -1.86
C TRP A 115 7.99 5.86 -0.58
N GLN A 116 6.82 5.69 0.03
CA GLN A 116 6.45 6.46 1.23
C GLN A 116 7.29 6.10 2.45
N LEU A 117 7.65 4.82 2.60
CA LEU A 117 8.50 4.36 3.70
C LEU A 117 9.97 4.82 3.54
N ARG A 118 10.50 4.81 2.32
CA ARG A 118 11.85 5.36 2.04
C ARG A 118 11.92 6.85 2.33
N LEU A 119 10.85 7.61 2.05
CA LEU A 119 10.77 9.01 2.47
C LEU A 119 10.80 9.18 4.00
N LEU A 120 10.19 8.28 4.77
CA LEU A 120 10.27 8.31 6.25
C LEU A 120 11.68 8.05 6.77
N GLU A 121 12.40 7.12 6.14
CA GLU A 121 13.79 6.80 6.47
C GLU A 121 14.80 7.84 5.94
N GLY A 122 14.34 8.82 5.14
CA GLY A 122 15.20 9.83 4.51
C GLY A 122 15.96 9.34 3.28
N ASP A 123 15.62 8.17 2.74
CA ASP A 123 16.15 7.65 1.46
C ASP A 123 15.41 8.30 0.28
N GLU A 124 15.74 9.56 0.00
CA GLU A 124 15.12 10.33 -1.10
C GLU A 124 15.43 9.75 -2.49
N GLU A 125 16.62 9.19 -2.70
CA GLU A 125 17.03 8.60 -3.98
C GLU A 125 16.24 7.32 -4.27
N GLY A 126 16.18 6.40 -3.31
CA GLY A 126 15.39 5.18 -3.44
C GLY A 126 13.89 5.46 -3.52
N ALA A 127 13.41 6.48 -2.80
CA ALA A 127 12.03 6.97 -2.91
C ALA A 127 11.72 7.48 -4.32
N GLN A 128 12.59 8.28 -4.93
CA GLN A 128 12.41 8.78 -6.29
C GLN A 128 12.42 7.63 -7.32
N ALA A 129 13.31 6.65 -7.15
CA ALA A 129 13.35 5.47 -8.03
C ALA A 129 12.04 4.67 -7.97
N ASP A 130 11.46 4.49 -6.78
CA ASP A 130 10.17 3.82 -6.60
C ASP A 130 9.02 4.63 -7.20
N ARG A 131 9.06 5.96 -7.03
CA ARG A 131 8.07 6.85 -7.63
C ARG A 131 8.09 6.77 -9.15
N ASP A 132 9.28 6.75 -9.75
CA ASP A 132 9.45 6.64 -11.21
C ASP A 132 9.00 5.28 -11.76
N ALA A 133 9.27 4.19 -11.02
CA ALA A 133 8.78 2.86 -11.37
C ALA A 133 7.25 2.82 -11.29
N GLY A 134 6.68 3.31 -10.19
CA GLY A 134 5.24 3.38 -9.99
C GLY A 134 4.52 4.29 -10.99
N MET A 135 5.12 5.40 -11.39
CA MET A 135 4.58 6.32 -12.40
C MET A 135 4.38 5.65 -13.77
N LYS A 136 5.18 4.63 -14.11
CA LYS A 136 5.00 3.85 -15.34
C LYS A 136 3.79 2.91 -15.26
N LEU A 137 3.39 2.50 -14.06
CA LEU A 137 2.32 1.53 -13.83
C LEU A 137 0.98 2.20 -13.51
N ASN A 138 1.00 3.28 -12.72
CA ASN A 138 -0.18 4.06 -12.36
C ASN A 138 0.14 5.58 -12.31
N PRO A 139 0.13 6.26 -13.47
CA PRO A 139 0.39 7.69 -13.55
C PRO A 139 -0.49 8.57 -12.65
N GLU A 140 -1.79 8.24 -12.55
CA GLU A 140 -2.75 9.01 -11.78
C GLU A 140 -2.40 9.01 -10.29
N GLN A 141 -2.10 7.84 -9.74
CA GLN A 141 -1.70 7.70 -8.35
C GLN A 141 -0.39 8.47 -8.06
N PHE A 142 0.65 8.27 -8.86
CA PHE A 142 1.99 8.80 -8.57
C PHE A 142 2.17 10.30 -8.93
N SER A 143 1.23 10.87 -9.69
CA SER A 143 1.17 12.32 -9.97
C SER A 143 0.68 13.15 -8.79
N GLN A 144 0.01 12.53 -7.82
CA GLN A 144 -0.50 13.21 -6.63
C GLN A 144 0.63 13.53 -5.64
N SER A 145 0.38 14.52 -4.78
CA SER A 145 1.33 14.94 -3.75
C SER A 145 1.04 14.20 -2.45
N TYR A 146 1.89 13.23 -2.13
CA TYR A 146 1.84 12.50 -0.85
C TYR A 146 2.90 13.01 0.11
N SER A 147 2.55 13.04 1.38
CA SER A 147 3.50 13.22 2.47
C SER A 147 3.40 12.02 3.41
N PRO A 148 4.51 11.34 3.71
CA PRO A 148 4.47 10.25 4.67
C PRO A 148 4.08 10.81 6.05
N SER A 149 3.12 10.18 6.73
CA SER A 149 2.79 10.57 8.10
C SER A 149 3.63 9.76 9.09
N SER A 150 4.48 10.43 9.85
CA SER A 150 4.92 9.91 11.15
C SER A 150 3.69 10.02 12.04
N GLY A 151 2.91 8.94 12.19
CA GLY A 151 1.67 8.84 12.96
C GLY A 151 1.71 9.23 14.46
N VAL A 152 2.43 10.28 14.84
CA VAL A 152 2.29 10.97 16.11
C VAL A 152 1.09 11.92 16.00
N PHE A 153 -0.09 11.42 16.35
CA PHE A 153 -1.26 12.24 16.71
C PHE A 153 -1.68 11.92 18.14
#